data_AF-A0A6S6UBB6-F1
#
_entry.id   AF-A0A6S6UBB6-F1
#
_cell.length_a   1.000
_cell.length_b   1.000
_cell.length_c   1.000
_cell.angle_alpha   90.00
_cell.angle_beta   90.00
_cell.angle_gamma   90.00
#
_symmetry.space_group_name_H-M   'P 1'
#
loop_
_entity.id
_entity.type
_entity.pdbx_description
1 polymer ?
#
loop_
_entity_poly.entity_id
_entity_poly.type
_entity_poly.pdbx_seq_one_letter_code
_entity_poly.pdbx_strand_id
1 'polypeptide(L)'
;EIALLEVRNLIKSQSLLKDEARELFSKKQLDFVSPFLSRLKLSPEETKLIEESRAEVVRVEKEAVRKKRVIQISISIFIFILLILLGFSWIQMINAEKATGNAEKATEKAEKATEKAEKAKKEAIYSLNEAIFKDINKLRLDLEIYRKINYDNGIKKKTDAMNKKIGDLEPISIDTIKMDDLISKLGADSLFEAAIDTLDAKLKNESIN
;
A
#
# COMPACT_ATOMS: atom_id res chain seq x y z
N GLU A 1 -26.00 16.43 -90.85
CA GLU A 1 -27.45 16.76 -90.88
C GLU A 1 -28.29 15.89 -89.96
N ILE A 2 -28.02 14.59 -89.83
CA ILE A 2 -28.78 13.64 -89.00
C ILE A 2 -28.97 14.13 -87.55
N ALA A 3 -27.89 14.57 -86.87
CA ALA A 3 -27.97 15.05 -85.49
C ALA A 3 -28.86 16.30 -85.30
N LEU A 4 -28.93 17.19 -86.29
CA LEU A 4 -29.77 18.39 -86.22
C LEU A 4 -31.26 18.03 -86.28
N LEU A 5 -31.60 17.05 -87.13
CA LEU A 5 -32.96 16.54 -87.27
C LEU A 5 -33.40 15.80 -86.00
N GLU A 6 -32.51 15.02 -85.41
CA GLU A 6 -32.75 14.28 -84.17
C GLU A 6 -32.99 15.23 -82.99
N VAL A 7 -32.15 16.26 -82.83
CA VAL A 7 -32.34 17.30 -81.81
C VAL A 7 -33.67 18.02 -82.00
N ARG A 8 -34.04 18.37 -83.24
CA ARG A 8 -35.35 18.99 -83.52
C ARG A 8 -36.51 18.06 -83.14
N ASN A 9 -36.43 16.78 -83.51
CA ASN A 9 -37.47 15.81 -83.18
C ASN A 9 -37.60 15.60 -81.68
N LEU A 10 -36.49 15.59 -80.95
CA LEU A 10 -36.44 15.48 -79.50
C LEU A 10 -37.08 16.70 -78.81
N ILE A 11 -36.75 17.92 -79.25
CA ILE A 11 -37.35 19.15 -78.71
C ILE A 11 -38.85 19.16 -78.98
N LYS A 12 -39.25 18.83 -80.21
CA LYS A 12 -40.64 18.84 -80.64
C LYS A 12 -41.48 17.76 -79.95
N SER A 13 -40.93 16.56 -79.75
CA SER A 13 -41.66 15.49 -79.06
C SER A 13 -41.96 15.87 -77.61
N GLN A 14 -41.04 16.57 -76.95
CA GLN A 14 -41.21 17.04 -75.57
C GLN A 14 -42.11 18.27 -75.47
N SER A 15 -42.06 19.19 -76.45
CA SER A 15 -42.92 20.38 -76.43
C SER A 15 -44.40 20.05 -76.69
N LEU A 16 -44.67 18.99 -77.46
CA LEU A 16 -46.03 18.53 -77.77
C LEU A 16 -46.74 17.85 -76.58
N LEU A 17 -46.01 17.47 -75.53
CA LEU A 17 -46.61 16.96 -74.31
C LEU A 17 -47.31 18.08 -73.54
N LYS A 18 -48.46 17.75 -72.95
CA LYS A 18 -49.19 18.65 -72.04
C LYS A 18 -48.31 18.99 -70.84
N ASP A 19 -48.49 20.19 -70.27
CA ASP A 19 -47.64 20.72 -69.18
C ASP A 19 -47.47 19.75 -67.99
N GLU A 20 -48.47 18.92 -67.68
CA GLU A 20 -48.41 17.92 -66.59
C GLU A 20 -47.55 16.69 -66.91
N ALA A 21 -47.42 16.33 -68.19
CA ALA A 21 -46.63 15.18 -68.66
C ALA A 21 -45.29 15.61 -69.29
N ARG A 22 -45.03 16.92 -69.33
CA ARG A 22 -43.83 17.51 -69.93
C ARG A 22 -42.66 17.32 -68.97
N GLU A 23 -41.73 16.46 -69.36
CA GLU A 23 -40.46 16.30 -68.64
C GLU A 23 -39.46 17.36 -69.10
N LEU A 24 -38.83 18.03 -68.12
CA LEU A 24 -37.74 18.94 -68.40
C LEU A 24 -36.50 18.16 -68.85
N PHE A 25 -35.73 18.74 -69.76
CA PHE A 25 -34.50 18.12 -70.24
C PHE A 25 -33.50 17.96 -69.10
N SER A 26 -32.95 16.76 -68.97
CA SER A 26 -31.82 16.51 -68.09
C SER A 26 -30.59 17.31 -68.53
N LYS A 27 -29.65 17.51 -67.61
CA LYS A 27 -28.38 18.19 -67.91
C LYS A 27 -27.67 17.61 -69.14
N LYS A 28 -27.57 16.27 -69.23
CA LYS A 28 -26.93 15.59 -70.37
C LYS A 28 -27.64 15.87 -71.68
N GLN A 29 -28.97 15.91 -71.67
CA GLN A 29 -29.76 16.25 -72.86
C GLN A 29 -29.58 17.72 -73.23
N LEU A 30 -29.60 18.65 -72.27
CA LEU A 30 -29.32 20.06 -72.53
C LEU A 30 -27.92 20.28 -73.09
N ASP A 31 -26.90 19.61 -72.54
CA ASP A 31 -25.52 19.67 -73.03
C ASP A 31 -25.40 19.14 -74.47
N PHE A 32 -26.14 18.07 -74.80
CA PHE A 32 -26.21 17.50 -76.14
C PHE A 32 -26.93 18.43 -77.13
N VAL A 33 -28.03 19.07 -76.71
CA VAL A 33 -28.88 19.92 -77.55
C VAL A 33 -28.27 21.31 -77.76
N SER A 34 -27.60 21.86 -76.75
CA SER A 34 -27.13 23.24 -76.71
C SER A 34 -26.32 23.70 -77.93
N PRO A 35 -25.36 22.91 -78.46
CA PRO A 35 -24.59 23.30 -79.65
C PRO A 35 -25.43 23.51 -80.92
N PHE A 36 -26.62 22.91 -80.98
CA PHE A 36 -27.50 22.93 -82.15
C PHE A 36 -28.61 23.98 -82.09
N LEU A 37 -28.91 24.52 -80.90
CA LEU A 37 -29.99 25.50 -80.70
C LEU A 37 -29.86 26.74 -81.58
N SER A 38 -28.63 27.23 -81.81
CA SER A 38 -28.36 28.40 -82.66
C SER A 38 -28.71 28.19 -84.14
N ARG A 39 -28.80 26.93 -84.58
CA ARG A 39 -29.12 26.55 -85.96
C ARG A 39 -30.58 26.14 -86.14
N LEU A 40 -31.35 26.06 -85.05
CA LEU A 40 -32.75 25.67 -85.05
C LEU A 40 -33.66 26.89 -84.93
N LYS A 41 -34.68 26.95 -85.78
CA LYS A 41 -35.80 27.87 -85.59
C LYS A 41 -36.78 27.20 -84.63
N LEU A 42 -36.79 27.67 -83.39
CA LEU A 42 -37.65 27.15 -82.32
C LEU A 42 -38.92 27.98 -82.20
N SER A 43 -40.01 27.33 -81.83
CA SER A 43 -41.23 28.03 -81.42
C SER A 43 -41.05 28.68 -80.04
N PRO A 44 -41.93 29.62 -79.65
CA PRO A 44 -41.91 30.19 -78.30
C PRO A 44 -42.07 29.13 -77.20
N GLU A 45 -42.88 28.10 -77.44
CA GLU A 45 -43.10 26.99 -76.50
C GLU A 45 -41.85 26.11 -76.34
N GLU A 46 -41.18 25.78 -77.45
CA GLU A 46 -39.94 25.02 -77.45
C GLU A 46 -38.81 25.81 -76.76
N THR A 47 -38.75 27.13 -76.99
CA THR A 47 -37.79 28.01 -76.33
C THR A 47 -38.02 28.06 -74.83
N LYS A 48 -39.29 28.21 -74.41
CA LYS A 48 -39.69 28.19 -73.00
C LYS A 48 -39.32 26.88 -72.30
N LEU A 49 -39.57 25.73 -72.94
CA LEU A 49 -39.19 24.41 -72.42
C LEU A 49 -37.67 24.32 -72.15
N ILE A 50 -36.84 24.81 -73.08
CA ILE A 50 -35.38 24.78 -72.93
C ILE A 50 -34.92 25.70 -71.78
N GLU A 51 -35.52 26.89 -71.65
CA GLU A 51 -35.21 27.81 -70.56
C GLU A 51 -35.61 27.27 -69.19
N GLU A 52 -36.82 26.72 -69.06
CA GLU A 52 -37.30 26.07 -67.83
C GLU A 52 -36.41 24.89 -67.45
N SER A 53 -36.03 24.07 -68.43
CA SER A 53 -35.12 22.94 -68.21
C SER A 53 -33.74 23.40 -67.71
N ARG A 54 -33.19 24.48 -68.28
CA ARG A 54 -31.91 25.07 -67.83
C ARG A 54 -32.02 25.61 -66.41
N ALA A 55 -33.12 26.30 -66.08
CA ALA A 55 -33.33 26.83 -64.74
C ALA A 55 -33.43 25.73 -63.69
N GLU A 56 -34.14 24.63 -64.00
CA GLU A 56 -34.28 23.50 -63.09
C GLU A 56 -32.95 22.78 -62.83
N VAL A 57 -32.15 22.53 -63.88
CA VAL A 57 -30.82 21.92 -63.72
C VAL A 57 -29.94 22.75 -62.80
N VAL A 58 -29.94 24.08 -62.96
CA VAL A 58 -29.19 24.99 -62.08
C VAL A 58 -29.70 24.92 -60.63
N ARG A 59 -31.02 24.80 -60.43
CA ARG A 59 -31.63 24.65 -59.10
C ARG A 59 -31.18 23.35 -58.43
N VAL A 60 -31.33 22.22 -59.11
CA VAL A 60 -30.96 20.89 -58.61
C VAL A 60 -29.46 20.81 -58.29
N GLU A 61 -28.60 21.40 -59.14
CA GLU A 61 -27.17 21.44 -58.86
C GLU A 61 -26.83 22.28 -57.62
N LYS A 62 -27.46 23.45 -57.47
CA LYS A 62 -27.29 24.28 -56.27
C LYS A 62 -27.72 23.54 -55.01
N GLU A 63 -28.82 22.81 -55.05
CA GLU A 63 -29.30 22.00 -53.92
C GLU A 63 -28.36 20.84 -53.60
N ALA A 64 -27.87 20.12 -54.62
CA ALA A 64 -26.91 19.04 -54.44
C ALA A 64 -25.60 19.54 -53.81
N VAL A 65 -25.09 20.70 -54.25
CA VAL A 65 -23.90 21.33 -53.68
C VAL A 65 -24.14 21.76 -52.24
N ARG A 66 -25.31 22.36 -51.93
CA ARG A 66 -25.68 22.73 -50.56
C ARG A 66 -25.73 21.51 -49.64
N LYS A 67 -26.38 20.42 -50.06
CA LYS A 67 -26.45 19.16 -49.30
C LYS A 67 -25.05 18.59 -49.03
N LYS A 68 -24.16 18.59 -50.04
CA LYS A 68 -22.77 18.15 -49.86
C LYS A 68 -22.01 18.98 -48.83
N ARG A 69 -22.15 20.31 -48.85
CA ARG A 69 -21.50 21.18 -47.86
C ARG A 69 -21.99 20.92 -46.44
N VAL A 70 -23.31 20.76 -46.26
CA VAL A 70 -23.89 20.48 -44.93
C VAL A 70 -23.34 19.16 -44.37
N ILE A 71 -23.30 18.10 -45.18
CA ILE A 71 -22.75 16.80 -44.76
C ILE A 71 -21.27 16.92 -44.40
N GLN A 72 -20.49 17.62 -45.22
CA GLN A 72 -19.06 17.82 -44.95
C GLN A 72 -18.83 18.58 -43.64
N ILE A 73 -19.60 19.65 -43.39
CA ILE A 73 -19.52 20.41 -42.14
C ILE A 73 -19.91 19.54 -40.95
N SER A 74 -20.99 18.75 -41.05
CA SER A 74 -21.41 17.87 -39.95
C SER A 74 -20.36 16.80 -39.63
N ILE A 75 -19.69 16.25 -40.65
CA ILE A 75 -18.59 15.28 -40.46
C ILE A 75 -17.42 15.96 -39.75
N SER A 76 -17.02 17.16 -40.18
CA SER A 76 -15.93 17.91 -39.55
C SER A 76 -16.23 18.25 -38.08
N ILE A 77 -17.46 18.67 -37.76
CA ILE A 77 -17.88 18.93 -36.37
C ILE A 77 -17.82 17.65 -35.54
N PHE A 78 -18.32 16.53 -36.08
CA PHE A 78 -18.29 15.25 -35.39
C PHE A 78 -16.86 14.80 -35.08
N ILE A 79 -15.95 14.90 -36.05
CA ILE A 79 -14.52 14.57 -35.85
C ILE A 79 -13.89 15.48 -34.78
N PHE A 80 -14.20 16.78 -34.80
CA PHE A 80 -13.68 17.72 -33.81
C PHE A 80 -14.15 17.40 -32.38
N ILE A 81 -15.44 17.09 -32.21
CA ILE A 81 -15.99 16.65 -30.91
C ILE A 81 -15.30 15.35 -30.45
N LEU A 82 -15.10 14.40 -31.35
CA LEU A 82 -14.42 13.14 -31.04
C LEU A 82 -12.98 13.37 -30.55
N LEU A 83 -12.24 14.28 -31.19
CA LEU A 83 -10.88 14.64 -30.77
C LEU A 83 -10.84 15.31 -29.40
N ILE A 84 -11.80 16.19 -29.08
CA ILE A 84 -11.91 16.80 -27.75
C ILE A 84 -12.13 15.72 -26.67
N LEU A 85 -13.03 14.76 -26.93
CA LEU A 85 -13.31 13.67 -25.97
C LEU A 85 -12.08 12.77 -25.77
N LEU A 86 -11.36 12.44 -26.84
CA LEU A 86 -10.11 11.67 -26.75
C LEU A 86 -9.03 12.40 -25.96
N GLY A 87 -8.87 13.71 -26.18
CA GLY A 87 -7.94 14.55 -25.42
C GLY A 87 -8.30 14.61 -23.93
N PHE A 88 -9.59 14.70 -23.60
CA PHE A 88 -10.06 14.71 -22.22
C PHE A 88 -9.78 13.38 -21.50
N SER A 89 -9.94 12.26 -22.20
CA SER A 89 -9.61 10.93 -21.68
C SER A 89 -8.12 10.78 -21.35
N TRP A 90 -7.24 11.24 -22.24
CA TRP A 90 -5.79 11.23 -22.00
C TRP A 90 -5.37 12.05 -20.78
N ILE A 91 -5.98 13.22 -20.57
CA ILE A 91 -5.69 14.05 -19.40
C ILE A 91 -6.10 13.34 -18.09
N GLN A 92 -7.25 12.66 -18.09
CA GLN A 92 -7.68 11.89 -16.91
C GLN A 92 -6.73 10.74 -16.59
N MET A 93 -6.24 10.02 -17.61
CA MET A 93 -5.28 8.93 -17.44
C MET A 93 -3.99 9.40 -16.77
N ILE A 94 -3.41 10.52 -17.23
CA ILE A 94 -2.20 11.11 -16.64
C ILE A 94 -2.43 11.50 -15.16
N ASN A 95 -3.62 12.04 -14.83
CA ASN A 95 -3.94 12.42 -13.46
C ASN A 95 -4.12 11.18 -12.56
N ALA A 96 -4.70 10.10 -13.09
CA ALA A 96 -4.84 8.84 -12.36
C ALA A 96 -3.47 8.21 -12.05
N GLU A 97 -2.54 8.18 -13.02
CA GLU A 97 -1.17 7.67 -12.80
C GLU A 97 -0.41 8.50 -11.75
N LYS A 98 -0.59 9.82 -11.75
CA LYS A 98 -0.01 10.68 -10.71
C LYS A 98 -0.61 10.39 -9.33
N ALA A 99 -1.92 10.15 -9.28
CA ALA A 99 -2.61 9.82 -8.03
C ALA A 99 -2.15 8.46 -7.48
N THR A 100 -2.02 7.43 -8.32
CA THR A 100 -1.51 6.12 -7.92
C THR A 100 -0.07 6.20 -7.44
N GLY A 101 0.81 6.92 -8.16
CA GLY A 101 2.20 7.10 -7.74
C GLY A 101 2.33 7.88 -6.41
N ASN A 102 1.45 8.84 -6.14
CA ASN A 102 1.40 9.52 -4.85
C ASN A 102 0.88 8.61 -3.73
N ALA A 103 -0.10 7.76 -4.03
CA ALA A 103 -0.62 6.77 -3.08
C ALA A 103 0.46 5.75 -2.71
N GLU A 104 1.20 5.22 -3.68
CA GLU A 104 2.32 4.28 -3.45
C GLU A 104 3.42 4.90 -2.56
N LYS A 105 3.77 6.17 -2.81
CA LYS A 105 4.72 6.88 -1.93
C LYS A 105 4.18 7.10 -0.53
N ALA A 106 2.87 7.30 -0.39
CA ALA A 106 2.24 7.44 0.92
C ALA A 106 2.21 6.11 1.68
N THR A 107 1.92 4.99 0.99
CA THR A 107 1.96 3.65 1.59
C THR A 107 3.38 3.27 1.98
N GLU A 108 4.39 3.53 1.15
CA GLU A 108 5.79 3.27 1.48
C GLU A 108 6.25 4.06 2.72
N LYS A 109 5.83 5.34 2.83
CA LYS A 109 6.09 6.16 4.02
C LYS A 109 5.39 5.62 5.26
N ALA A 110 4.15 5.15 5.12
CA ALA A 110 3.39 4.56 6.22
C ALA A 110 4.05 3.26 6.69
N GLU A 111 4.46 2.38 5.78
CA GLU A 111 5.18 1.13 6.11
C GLU A 111 6.49 1.41 6.85
N LYS A 112 7.30 2.36 6.36
CA LYS A 112 8.53 2.77 7.04
C LYS A 112 8.27 3.37 8.43
N ALA A 113 7.16 4.10 8.60
CA ALA A 113 6.77 4.61 9.91
C ALA A 113 6.35 3.48 10.86
N THR A 114 5.61 2.48 10.35
CA THR A 114 5.22 1.30 11.14
C THR A 114 6.44 0.47 11.54
N GLU A 115 7.39 0.25 10.64
CA GLU A 115 8.62 -0.49 10.94
C GLU A 115 9.44 0.22 12.03
N LYS A 116 9.58 1.55 11.93
CA LYS A 116 10.24 2.36 12.97
C LYS A 116 9.51 2.28 14.31
N ALA A 117 8.18 2.33 14.30
CA ALA A 117 7.38 2.20 15.51
C ALA A 117 7.54 0.81 16.16
N GLU A 118 7.55 -0.25 15.36
CA GLU A 118 7.79 -1.61 15.86
C GLU A 118 9.20 -1.77 16.43
N LYS A 119 10.21 -1.21 15.76
CA LYS A 119 11.59 -1.20 16.26
C LYS A 119 11.68 -0.48 17.61
N ALA A 120 11.12 0.72 17.70
CA ALA A 120 11.07 1.48 18.95
C ALA A 120 10.32 0.71 20.06
N LYS A 121 9.23 0.02 19.72
CA LYS A 121 8.49 -0.84 20.66
C LYS A 121 9.36 -2.00 21.16
N LYS A 122 10.11 -2.66 20.28
CA LYS A 122 11.04 -3.74 20.67
C LYS A 122 12.15 -3.22 21.59
N GLU A 123 12.74 -2.08 21.26
CA GLU A 123 13.77 -1.43 22.09
C GLU A 123 13.21 -1.05 23.47
N ALA A 124 12.00 -0.50 23.54
CA ALA A 124 11.34 -0.18 24.79
C ALA A 124 11.06 -1.43 25.65
N ILE A 125 10.62 -2.53 25.04
CA ILE A 125 10.41 -3.81 25.74
C ILE A 125 11.74 -4.35 26.27
N TYR A 126 12.81 -4.29 25.48
CA TYR A 126 14.14 -4.73 25.92
C TYR A 126 14.64 -3.93 27.11
N SER A 127 14.55 -2.60 27.04
CA SER A 127 14.94 -1.70 28.13
C SER A 127 14.10 -1.95 29.40
N LEU A 128 12.80 -2.20 29.25
CA LEU A 128 11.93 -2.54 30.38
C LEU A 128 12.34 -3.87 31.02
N ASN A 129 12.62 -4.90 30.21
CA ASN A 129 13.06 -6.21 30.72
C ASN A 129 14.40 -6.11 31.44
N GLU A 130 15.34 -5.31 30.93
CA GLU A 130 16.62 -5.05 31.57
C GLU A 130 16.44 -4.37 32.94
N ALA A 131 15.57 -3.36 33.01
CA ALA A 131 15.23 -2.69 34.27
C ALA A 131 14.61 -3.67 35.29
N ILE A 132 13.62 -4.48 34.86
CA ILE A 132 12.99 -5.50 35.69
C ILE A 132 14.02 -6.52 36.20
N PHE A 133 14.93 -6.99 35.34
CA PHE A 133 15.95 -7.95 35.74
C PHE A 133 16.91 -7.36 36.79
N LYS A 134 17.28 -6.09 36.64
CA LYS A 134 18.09 -5.37 37.64
C LYS A 134 17.37 -5.27 38.99
N ASP A 135 16.07 -4.95 38.97
CA ASP A 135 15.26 -4.86 40.18
C ASP A 135 15.08 -6.22 40.86
N ILE A 136 14.84 -7.29 40.10
CA ILE A 136 14.77 -8.66 40.63
C ILE A 136 16.09 -9.06 41.30
N ASN A 137 17.23 -8.76 40.67
CA ASN A 137 18.53 -9.07 41.26
C ASN A 137 18.81 -8.29 42.55
N LYS A 138 18.39 -7.02 42.59
CA LYS A 138 18.47 -6.22 43.81
C LYS A 138 17.60 -6.81 44.93
N LEU A 139 16.34 -7.13 44.64
CA LEU A 139 15.42 -7.77 45.60
C LEU A 139 15.98 -9.11 46.10
N ARG A 140 16.59 -9.90 45.22
CA ARG A 140 17.24 -11.17 45.60
C ARG A 140 18.39 -10.92 46.58
N LEU A 141 19.23 -9.92 46.32
CA LEU A 141 20.33 -9.55 47.22
C LEU A 141 19.80 -9.06 48.58
N ASP A 142 18.78 -8.20 48.57
CA ASP A 142 18.13 -7.69 49.78
C ASP A 142 17.54 -8.84 50.62
N LEU A 143 16.91 -9.83 49.98
CA LEU A 143 16.40 -11.03 50.65
C LEU A 143 17.52 -11.90 51.24
N GLU A 144 18.65 -12.03 50.56
CA GLU A 144 19.80 -12.77 51.05
C GLU A 144 20.43 -12.10 52.29
N ILE A 145 20.54 -10.77 52.27
CA ILE A 145 20.99 -9.96 53.41
C ILE A 145 20.03 -10.15 54.59
N TYR A 146 18.72 -10.03 54.35
CA TYR A 146 17.72 -10.22 55.40
C TYR A 146 17.78 -11.62 56.02
N ARG A 147 17.93 -12.66 55.19
CA ARG A 147 18.11 -14.04 55.65
C ARG A 147 19.35 -14.18 56.53
N LYS A 148 20.48 -13.59 56.14
CA LYS A 148 21.72 -13.62 56.92
C LYS A 148 21.56 -12.93 58.28
N ILE A 149 20.99 -11.72 58.30
CA ILE A 149 20.71 -10.98 59.54
C ILE A 149 19.80 -11.79 60.48
N ASN A 150 18.73 -12.40 59.95
CA ASN A 150 17.81 -13.19 60.76
C ASN A 150 18.48 -14.46 61.31
N TYR A 151 19.33 -15.12 60.51
CA TYR A 151 20.13 -16.27 60.96
C TYR A 151 21.09 -15.87 62.10
N ASP A 152 21.84 -14.78 61.93
CA ASP A 152 22.79 -14.27 62.92
C ASP A 152 22.09 -13.90 64.25
N ASN A 153 20.92 -13.24 64.16
CA ASN A 153 20.09 -12.93 65.32
C ASN A 153 19.59 -14.20 66.04
N GLY A 154 19.22 -15.23 65.28
CA GLY A 154 18.81 -16.53 65.81
C GLY A 154 19.92 -17.26 66.54
N ILE A 155 21.15 -17.24 66.00
CA ILE A 155 22.35 -17.77 66.65
C ILE A 155 22.64 -17.00 67.93
N LYS A 156 22.66 -15.66 67.90
CA LYS A 156 22.89 -14.83 69.08
C LYS A 156 21.90 -15.14 70.20
N LYS A 157 20.60 -15.22 69.89
CA LYS A 157 19.57 -15.57 70.88
C LYS A 157 19.77 -16.96 71.49
N LYS A 158 20.21 -17.94 70.68
CA LYS A 158 20.56 -19.28 71.19
C LYS A 158 21.79 -19.25 72.06
N THR A 159 22.83 -18.51 71.67
CA THR A 159 24.06 -18.34 72.46
C THR A 159 23.76 -17.65 73.78
N ASP A 160 22.97 -16.58 73.78
CA ASP A 160 22.55 -15.87 75.01
C ASP A 160 21.74 -16.79 75.93
N ALA A 161 20.84 -17.61 75.37
CA ALA A 161 20.08 -18.61 76.13
C ALA A 161 20.97 -19.72 76.71
N MET A 162 21.99 -20.17 75.97
CA MET A 162 22.97 -21.13 76.47
C MET A 162 23.83 -20.51 77.59
N ASN A 163 24.36 -19.31 77.39
CA ASN A 163 25.17 -18.61 78.39
C ASN A 163 24.37 -18.33 79.67
N LYS A 164 23.09 -17.95 79.54
CA LYS A 164 22.20 -17.81 80.69
C LYS A 164 22.03 -19.14 81.43
N LYS A 165 21.74 -20.23 80.71
CA LYS A 165 21.66 -21.57 81.32
C LYS A 165 22.95 -21.97 82.02
N ILE A 166 24.11 -21.66 81.44
CA ILE A 166 25.43 -21.92 82.05
C ILE A 166 25.62 -21.08 83.32
N GLY A 167 25.22 -19.81 83.32
CA GLY A 167 25.30 -18.95 84.51
C GLY A 167 24.31 -19.32 85.62
N ASP A 168 23.16 -19.90 85.27
CA ASP A 168 22.16 -20.42 86.21
C ASP A 168 22.57 -21.79 86.79
N LEU A 169 23.54 -22.48 86.19
CA LEU A 169 24.19 -23.61 86.83
C LEU A 169 25.06 -23.04 87.95
N GLU A 170 24.75 -23.37 89.21
CA GLU A 170 25.67 -23.13 90.31
C GLU A 170 27.04 -23.67 89.90
N PRO A 171 28.13 -22.93 90.13
CA PRO A 171 29.45 -23.43 89.83
C PRO A 171 29.56 -24.77 90.55
N ILE A 172 29.61 -25.86 89.78
CA ILE A 172 29.94 -27.16 90.33
C ILE A 172 31.25 -26.89 91.05
N SER A 173 31.23 -27.01 92.38
CA SER A 173 32.44 -26.93 93.18
C SER A 173 33.27 -28.14 92.75
N ILE A 174 34.06 -27.96 91.69
CA ILE A 174 35.01 -28.96 91.23
C ILE A 174 36.02 -29.04 92.36
N ASP A 175 35.90 -30.11 93.14
CA ASP A 175 36.91 -30.52 94.10
C ASP A 175 38.19 -30.75 93.30
N THR A 176 39.05 -29.73 93.25
CA THR A 176 40.25 -29.69 92.40
C THR A 176 41.13 -30.90 92.65
N ILE A 177 41.08 -31.45 93.87
CA ILE A 177 41.80 -32.66 94.28
C ILE A 177 41.29 -33.90 93.54
N LYS A 178 39.98 -34.03 93.30
CA LYS A 178 39.41 -35.13 92.52
C LYS A 178 39.63 -34.97 91.03
N MET A 179 39.70 -33.74 90.54
CA MET A 179 39.98 -33.45 89.13
C MET A 179 41.41 -33.84 88.78
N ASP A 180 42.39 -33.49 89.63
CA ASP A 180 43.80 -33.85 89.41
C ASP A 180 44.02 -35.37 89.50
N ASP A 181 43.32 -36.07 90.40
CA ASP A 181 43.34 -37.54 90.47
C ASP A 181 42.70 -38.19 89.22
N LEU A 182 41.63 -37.60 88.68
CA LEU A 182 41.00 -38.09 87.45
C LEU A 182 41.87 -37.82 86.22
N ILE A 183 42.50 -36.65 86.11
CA ILE A 183 43.43 -36.28 85.05
C ILE A 183 44.67 -37.18 85.12
N SER A 184 45.20 -37.43 86.32
CA SER A 184 46.33 -38.35 86.50
C SER A 184 45.98 -39.79 86.12
N LYS A 185 44.76 -40.26 86.39
CA LYS A 185 44.30 -41.60 86.01
C LYS A 185 44.02 -41.73 84.52
N LEU A 186 43.43 -40.71 83.91
CA LEU A 186 43.15 -40.68 82.47
C LEU A 186 44.44 -40.51 81.66
N GLY A 187 45.41 -39.72 82.12
CA GLY A 187 46.73 -39.60 81.48
C GLY A 187 47.59 -40.87 81.60
N ALA A 188 47.28 -41.75 82.55
CA ALA A 188 47.92 -43.07 82.66
C ALA A 188 47.20 -44.16 81.85
N ASP A 189 46.01 -43.88 81.30
CA ASP A 189 45.27 -44.80 80.45
C ASP A 189 45.72 -44.65 78.99
N SER A 190 46.40 -45.67 78.49
CA SER A 190 46.95 -45.69 77.14
C SER A 190 45.88 -45.58 76.04
N LEU A 191 44.63 -45.95 76.33
CA LEU A 191 43.52 -45.78 75.39
C LEU A 191 43.09 -44.30 75.29
N PHE A 192 43.19 -43.55 76.38
CA PHE A 192 42.86 -42.13 76.40
C PHE A 192 43.94 -41.31 75.67
N GLU A 193 45.23 -41.61 75.89
CA GLU A 193 46.31 -40.99 75.10
C GLU A 193 46.15 -41.23 73.59
N ALA A 194 45.90 -42.48 73.19
CA ALA A 194 45.71 -42.80 71.78
C ALA A 194 44.51 -42.06 71.15
N ALA A 195 43.46 -41.83 71.93
CA ALA A 195 42.30 -41.05 71.49
C ALA A 195 42.63 -39.55 71.35
N ILE A 196 43.40 -38.97 72.27
CA ILE A 196 43.89 -37.58 72.18
C ILE A 196 44.78 -37.41 70.94
N ASP A 197 45.73 -38.31 70.72
CA ASP A 197 46.62 -38.28 69.55
C ASP A 197 45.84 -38.36 68.24
N THR A 198 44.82 -39.21 68.20
CA THR A 198 43.95 -39.34 67.03
C THR A 198 43.15 -38.05 66.77
N LEU A 199 42.71 -37.36 67.83
CA LEU A 199 41.98 -36.10 67.74
C LEU A 199 42.90 -34.97 67.24
N ASP A 200 44.11 -34.88 67.79
CA ASP A 200 45.12 -33.89 67.42
C ASP A 200 45.57 -34.05 65.97
N ALA A 201 45.72 -35.31 65.50
CA ALA A 201 46.01 -35.61 64.11
C ALA A 201 44.88 -35.16 63.16
N LYS A 202 43.61 -35.33 63.56
CA LYS A 202 42.45 -34.85 62.79
C LYS A 202 42.39 -33.32 62.74
N LEU A 203 42.61 -32.64 63.87
CA LEU A 203 42.60 -31.18 63.94
C LEU A 203 43.73 -30.56 63.11
N LYS A 204 44.93 -31.14 63.12
CA LYS A 204 46.03 -30.70 62.25
C LYS A 204 45.68 -30.84 60.77
N ASN A 205 45.04 -31.94 60.37
CA ASN A 205 44.61 -32.15 58.99
C ASN A 205 43.50 -31.19 58.54
N GLU A 206 42.61 -30.76 59.44
CA GLU A 206 41.58 -29.77 59.11
C GLU A 206 42.13 -28.33 59.02
N SER A 207 43.26 -28.01 59.63
CA SER A 207 43.87 -26.66 59.56
C SER A 207 44.71 -26.40 58.29
N ILE A 208 44.97 -27.43 57.47
CA ILE A 208 45.82 -27.36 56.27
C ILE A 208 44.98 -27.24 54.97
N ASN A 209 43.63 -27.27 55.07
CA ASN A 209 42.70 -26.97 53.97
C ASN A 209 41.97 -25.63 54.19
#